data_AF-A0A1J6ITU1-F1
#
_entry.id   AF-A0A1J6ITU1-F1
#
_cell.length_a   1.000
_cell.length_b   1.000
_cell.length_c   1.000
_cell.angle_alpha   90.00
_cell.angle_beta   90.00
_cell.angle_gamma   90.00
#
_symmetry.space_group_name_H-M   'P 1'
#
loop_
_entity.id
_entity.type
_entity.pdbx_description
1 polymer ?
#
loop_
_entity_poly.entity_id
_entity_poly.type
_entity_poly.pdbx_seq_one_letter_code
_entity_poly.pdbx_strand_id
1 'polypeptide(L)'
;MLLTRTKSKIWVHNPSSPNFSCPSFKDIQTLCSDDSISSNNSPTPTKKPNIFHRVRRVNAILRALSTRPVPDSKPESAPRKSEPLIQIPGAEKKIVIYFTSLRVIRSTFDDCKAVRTILRSFRVSIDERDVSMDAGFMEELRTILGVREKTKLSLPRVFIGGRYIGGADEIRELHEAGELKKYVEGLTPAAGFGVCQVCDGHRFILCDECSGSHKCYSEKGGFRTCTACNENGLIRCPSCYYAPF
;
A
#
# COMPACT_ATOMS: atom_id res chain seq x y z
N MET A 1 -41.78 48.98 9.58
CA MET A 1 -41.67 48.04 8.45
C MET A 1 -42.09 46.66 8.93
N LEU A 2 -43.22 46.16 8.43
CA LEU A 2 -43.84 44.90 8.81
C LEU A 2 -43.12 43.73 8.13
N LEU A 3 -42.67 42.75 8.91
CA LEU A 3 -42.14 41.47 8.44
C LEU A 3 -43.30 40.53 8.12
N THR A 4 -43.58 40.32 6.84
CA THR A 4 -44.52 39.29 6.38
C THR A 4 -43.79 37.96 6.21
N ARG A 5 -44.15 37.00 7.07
CA ARG A 5 -43.71 35.60 7.07
C ARG A 5 -44.53 34.80 6.05
N THR A 6 -43.94 34.48 4.90
CA THR A 6 -44.53 33.59 3.88
C THR A 6 -44.41 32.13 4.32
N LYS A 7 -45.55 31.43 4.37
CA LYS A 7 -45.62 29.97 4.59
C LYS A 7 -45.41 29.25 3.25
N SER A 8 -44.35 28.47 3.14
CA SER A 8 -44.14 27.55 2.00
C SER A 8 -44.68 26.17 2.36
N LYS A 9 -45.64 25.66 1.56
CA LYS A 9 -46.14 24.28 1.62
C LYS A 9 -45.04 23.32 1.18
N ILE A 10 -44.68 22.36 2.04
CA ILE A 10 -43.80 21.24 1.70
C ILE A 10 -44.67 20.14 1.10
N TRP A 11 -44.41 19.76 -0.15
CA TRP A 11 -44.95 18.54 -0.74
C TRP A 11 -43.90 17.45 -0.62
N VAL A 12 -44.21 16.42 0.18
CA VAL A 12 -43.39 15.21 0.26
C VAL A 12 -43.81 14.31 -0.90
N HIS A 13 -43.00 14.30 -1.94
CA HIS A 13 -43.02 13.22 -2.92
C HIS A 13 -42.24 12.03 -2.38
N ASN A 14 -42.86 10.86 -2.41
CA ASN A 14 -42.23 9.58 -2.13
C ASN A 14 -41.66 9.05 -3.47
N PRO A 15 -40.34 9.06 -3.72
CA PRO A 15 -39.80 8.50 -4.95
C PRO A 15 -39.74 6.98 -4.84
N SER A 16 -40.65 6.34 -5.57
CA SER A 16 -40.53 4.96 -6.04
C SER A 16 -39.13 4.70 -6.59
N SER A 17 -38.55 3.58 -6.17
CA SER A 17 -37.25 3.02 -6.56
C SER A 17 -36.93 3.15 -8.06
N PRO A 18 -35.69 3.49 -8.45
CA PRO A 18 -35.31 3.59 -9.86
C PRO A 18 -35.25 2.20 -10.49
N ASN A 19 -35.98 2.01 -11.58
CA ASN A 19 -35.91 0.83 -12.44
C ASN A 19 -34.52 0.77 -13.11
N PHE A 20 -33.66 -0.10 -12.57
CA PHE A 20 -32.40 -0.47 -13.19
C PHE A 20 -32.68 -1.42 -14.37
N SER A 21 -32.52 -0.95 -15.60
CA SER A 21 -32.72 -1.76 -16.81
C SER A 21 -31.36 -2.24 -17.33
N CYS A 22 -30.95 -3.44 -16.91
CA CYS A 22 -29.80 -4.16 -17.47
C CYS A 22 -30.30 -5.42 -18.21
N PRO A 23 -29.82 -5.71 -19.44
CA PRO A 23 -30.32 -6.84 -20.24
C PRO A 23 -29.88 -8.23 -19.73
N SER A 24 -29.16 -8.32 -18.61
CA SER A 24 -28.56 -9.56 -18.10
C SER A 24 -29.35 -10.26 -16.98
N PHE A 25 -30.49 -9.72 -16.53
CA PHE A 25 -31.10 -10.15 -15.27
C PHE A 25 -32.63 -10.26 -15.31
N LYS A 26 -33.17 -10.95 -16.32
CA LYS A 26 -34.63 -11.19 -16.44
C LYS A 26 -35.20 -12.20 -15.44
N ASP A 27 -34.36 -12.89 -14.67
CA ASP A 27 -34.79 -14.06 -13.89
C ASP A 27 -34.94 -13.81 -12.38
N ILE A 28 -34.58 -12.62 -11.87
CA ILE A 28 -34.73 -12.31 -10.44
C ILE A 28 -36.20 -12.11 -10.04
N GLN A 29 -37.00 -11.52 -10.93
CA GLN A 29 -38.38 -11.19 -10.60
C GLN A 29 -39.27 -12.43 -10.45
N THR A 30 -38.84 -13.57 -11.01
CA THR A 30 -39.47 -14.88 -10.86
C THR A 30 -39.12 -15.57 -9.53
N LEU A 31 -38.07 -15.11 -8.84
CA LEU A 31 -37.62 -15.69 -7.56
C LEU A 31 -38.27 -15.05 -6.33
N CYS A 32 -38.86 -13.86 -6.47
CA CYS A 32 -39.43 -13.09 -5.36
C CYS A 32 -40.96 -13.05 -5.35
N SER A 33 -41.64 -13.90 -6.13
CA SER A 33 -43.10 -14.00 -6.09
C SER A 33 -43.52 -15.00 -5.02
N ASP A 34 -44.16 -14.52 -3.96
CA ASP A 34 -44.71 -15.33 -2.87
C ASP A 34 -45.89 -16.18 -3.38
N ASP A 35 -45.80 -17.50 -3.19
CA ASP A 35 -46.88 -18.45 -3.48
C ASP A 35 -47.99 -18.35 -2.42
N SER A 36 -49.02 -17.55 -2.67
CA SER A 36 -50.30 -17.65 -1.97
C SER A 36 -51.16 -18.75 -2.61
N ILE A 37 -51.35 -19.86 -1.90
CA ILE A 37 -52.11 -21.04 -2.33
C ILE A 37 -53.60 -20.73 -2.48
N SER A 38 -54.19 -21.07 -3.64
CA SER A 38 -55.57 -21.58 -3.73
C SER A 38 -55.79 -22.42 -5.00
N SER A 39 -56.57 -23.47 -4.79
CA SER A 39 -56.87 -24.66 -5.59
C SER A 39 -57.63 -24.46 -6.91
N ASN A 40 -57.24 -25.17 -8.00
CA ASN A 40 -58.01 -26.27 -8.64
C ASN A 40 -57.61 -26.55 -10.12
N ASN A 41 -57.55 -27.86 -10.42
CA ASN A 41 -57.71 -28.59 -11.70
C ASN A 41 -56.63 -28.54 -12.83
N SER A 42 -56.23 -29.75 -13.25
CA SER A 42 -55.26 -30.17 -14.29
C SER A 42 -55.84 -30.21 -15.73
N PRO A 43 -55.15 -30.62 -16.84
CA PRO A 43 -53.75 -31.10 -17.05
C PRO A 43 -52.99 -30.60 -18.33
N THR A 44 -51.72 -31.05 -18.47
CA THR A 44 -50.84 -31.21 -19.69
C THR A 44 -49.71 -30.17 -19.91
N PRO A 45 -48.63 -30.48 -20.67
CA PRO A 45 -47.37 -30.96 -20.12
C PRO A 45 -46.18 -30.08 -20.53
N THR A 46 -45.53 -29.39 -19.59
CA THR A 46 -44.30 -28.64 -19.89
C THR A 46 -43.19 -29.05 -18.93
N LYS A 47 -42.16 -29.66 -19.51
CA LYS A 47 -40.98 -30.21 -18.83
C LYS A 47 -40.23 -29.06 -18.15
N LYS A 48 -40.22 -29.05 -16.81
CA LYS A 48 -39.34 -28.20 -16.00
C LYS A 48 -37.88 -28.63 -16.19
N PRO A 49 -36.92 -27.73 -16.49
CA PRO A 49 -35.52 -28.09 -16.56
C PRO A 49 -34.98 -28.29 -15.14
N ASN A 50 -34.62 -29.53 -14.80
CA ASN A 50 -34.12 -29.89 -13.50
C ASN A 50 -32.63 -29.51 -13.38
N ILE A 51 -32.33 -28.44 -12.63
CA ILE A 51 -31.01 -27.82 -12.45
C ILE A 51 -29.95 -28.80 -11.91
N PHE A 52 -30.35 -29.90 -11.29
CA PHE A 52 -29.45 -30.91 -10.75
C PHE A 52 -28.72 -31.77 -11.81
N HIS A 53 -29.21 -31.82 -13.06
CA HIS A 53 -28.54 -32.61 -14.11
C HIS A 53 -27.32 -31.93 -14.74
N ARG A 54 -27.22 -30.60 -14.66
CA ARG A 54 -26.11 -29.83 -15.26
C ARG A 54 -24.85 -29.89 -14.41
N VAL A 55 -25.00 -29.90 -13.08
CA VAL A 55 -23.88 -30.02 -12.12
C VAL A 55 -23.22 -31.40 -12.18
N ARG A 56 -24.00 -32.46 -12.44
CA ARG A 56 -23.49 -33.85 -12.53
C ARG A 56 -22.61 -34.09 -13.76
N ARG A 57 -22.85 -33.38 -14.86
CA ARG A 57 -22.10 -33.54 -16.12
C ARG A 57 -20.74 -32.82 -16.10
N VAL A 58 -20.65 -31.66 -15.42
CA VAL A 58 -19.38 -30.91 -15.29
C VAL A 58 -18.40 -31.63 -14.35
N ASN A 59 -18.89 -32.22 -13.26
CA ASN A 59 -18.05 -33.01 -12.34
C ASN A 59 -17.58 -34.37 -12.91
N ALA A 60 -18.23 -34.88 -13.97
CA ALA A 60 -17.76 -36.07 -14.68
C ALA A 60 -16.60 -35.74 -15.63
N ILE A 61 -16.61 -34.57 -16.28
CA ILE A 61 -15.54 -34.12 -17.18
C ILE A 61 -14.32 -33.67 -16.38
N LEU A 62 -14.50 -33.02 -15.23
CA LEU A 62 -13.38 -32.66 -14.33
C LEU A 62 -12.67 -33.90 -13.75
N ARG A 63 -13.39 -35.01 -13.51
CA ARG A 63 -12.77 -36.27 -13.07
C ARG A 63 -12.07 -37.03 -14.20
N ALA A 64 -12.57 -36.94 -15.44
CA ALA A 64 -11.93 -37.57 -16.60
C ALA A 64 -10.62 -36.88 -17.03
N LEU A 65 -10.42 -35.61 -16.69
CA LEU A 65 -9.18 -34.87 -16.93
C LEU A 65 -8.20 -34.93 -15.74
N SER A 66 -8.60 -35.55 -14.62
CA SER A 66 -7.81 -35.62 -13.39
C SER A 66 -6.84 -36.81 -13.32
N THR A 67 -6.83 -37.70 -14.31
CA THR A 67 -5.83 -38.79 -14.40
C THR A 67 -4.81 -38.47 -15.49
N ARG A 68 -3.85 -37.59 -15.17
CA ARG A 68 -2.54 -37.62 -15.81
C ARG A 68 -1.59 -38.39 -14.89
N PRO A 69 -0.85 -39.40 -15.39
CA PRO A 69 0.19 -40.06 -14.61
C PRO A 69 1.28 -39.03 -14.27
N VAL A 70 1.65 -38.99 -13.00
CA VAL A 70 2.83 -38.28 -12.49
C VAL A 70 4.07 -39.01 -13.01
N PRO A 71 4.98 -38.38 -13.78
CA PRO A 71 6.33 -38.90 -13.89
C PRO A 71 7.05 -38.59 -12.58
N ASP A 72 7.49 -39.63 -11.87
CA ASP A 72 8.45 -39.51 -10.78
C ASP A 72 9.72 -38.84 -11.28
N SER A 73 9.89 -37.56 -10.96
CA SER A 73 11.18 -36.89 -11.00
C SER A 73 11.35 -36.07 -9.73
N LYS A 74 12.29 -36.52 -8.90
CA LYS A 74 12.87 -35.76 -7.80
C LYS A 74 13.19 -34.34 -8.28
N PRO A 75 12.79 -33.27 -7.56
CA PRO A 75 13.42 -31.99 -7.76
C PRO A 75 14.80 -32.04 -7.12
N GLU A 76 15.77 -32.43 -7.92
CA GLU A 76 17.17 -32.05 -7.74
C GLU A 76 17.23 -30.53 -7.59
N SER A 77 17.90 -30.09 -6.53
CA SER A 77 18.06 -28.70 -6.14
C SER A 77 18.77 -27.91 -7.23
N ALA A 78 18.00 -27.28 -8.12
CA ALA A 78 18.51 -26.21 -8.95
C ALA A 78 18.98 -25.06 -8.03
N PRO A 79 20.16 -24.46 -8.29
CA PRO A 79 20.63 -23.36 -7.48
C PRO A 79 19.65 -22.21 -7.67
N ARG A 80 19.01 -21.78 -6.57
CA ARG A 80 18.28 -20.52 -6.53
C ARG A 80 19.27 -19.48 -7.06
N LYS A 81 18.99 -18.90 -8.23
CA LYS A 81 19.74 -17.77 -8.74
C LYS A 81 19.72 -16.75 -7.62
N SER A 82 20.87 -16.55 -6.98
CA SER A 82 21.05 -15.54 -5.96
C SER A 82 20.66 -14.22 -6.60
N GLU A 83 19.49 -13.70 -6.24
CA GLU A 83 19.14 -12.34 -6.59
C GLU A 83 20.30 -11.44 -6.17
N PRO A 84 20.70 -10.47 -7.01
CA PRO A 84 21.74 -9.53 -6.61
C PRO A 84 21.29 -8.92 -5.30
N LEU A 85 22.04 -9.21 -4.24
CA LEU A 85 21.82 -8.71 -2.90
C LEU A 85 22.14 -7.21 -2.95
N ILE A 86 21.15 -6.43 -3.38
CA ILE A 86 21.16 -4.98 -3.23
C ILE A 86 21.18 -4.74 -1.73
N GLN A 87 22.36 -4.44 -1.19
CA GLN A 87 22.60 -4.24 0.24
C GLN A 87 22.80 -2.76 0.52
N ILE A 88 22.08 -2.25 1.53
CA ILE A 88 22.33 -0.92 2.09
C ILE A 88 23.25 -1.10 3.31
N PRO A 89 24.52 -0.65 3.25
CA PRO A 89 25.44 -0.75 4.38
C PRO A 89 24.89 -0.08 5.64
N GLY A 90 24.93 -0.77 6.78
CA GLY A 90 24.40 -0.27 8.05
C GLY A 90 22.88 -0.37 8.22
N ALA A 91 22.19 -1.05 7.30
CA ALA A 91 20.74 -1.31 7.36
C ALA A 91 20.38 -2.76 7.68
N GLU A 92 21.33 -3.57 8.11
CA GLU A 92 21.18 -5.03 8.26
C GLU A 92 20.22 -5.43 9.38
N LYS A 93 19.98 -4.54 10.35
CA LYS A 93 19.14 -4.80 11.54
C LYS A 93 17.88 -3.93 11.61
N LYS A 94 17.51 -3.26 10.52
CA LYS A 94 16.36 -2.35 10.47
C LYS A 94 15.63 -2.44 9.13
N ILE A 95 14.43 -1.86 9.10
CA ILE A 95 13.69 -1.61 7.87
C ILE A 95 14.09 -0.24 7.34
N VAL A 96 14.34 -0.13 6.03
CA VAL A 96 14.53 1.16 5.35
C VAL A 96 13.41 1.33 4.34
N ILE A 97 12.68 2.44 4.43
CA ILE A 97 11.64 2.79 3.47
C ILE A 97 11.95 4.13 2.82
N TYR A 98 12.02 4.14 1.50
CA TYR A 98 12.01 5.35 0.69
C TYR A 98 10.56 5.64 0.30
N PHE A 99 10.07 6.80 0.69
CA PHE A 99 8.69 7.22 0.44
C PHE A 99 8.65 8.73 0.19
N THR A 100 7.50 9.27 -0.20
CA THR A 100 7.26 10.71 -0.20
C THR A 100 6.07 11.05 0.68
N SER A 101 6.16 12.13 1.47
CA SER A 101 5.00 12.69 2.19
C SER A 101 4.19 13.67 1.35
N LEU A 102 4.69 14.08 0.18
CA LEU A 102 3.99 14.97 -0.73
C LEU A 102 2.73 14.30 -1.28
N ARG A 103 1.66 15.09 -1.39
CA ARG A 103 0.33 14.63 -1.85
C ARG A 103 0.05 14.98 -3.32
N VAL A 104 1.10 15.20 -4.10
CA VAL A 104 0.98 15.63 -5.51
C VAL A 104 0.30 14.54 -6.34
N ILE A 105 0.70 13.29 -6.16
CA ILE A 105 0.09 12.12 -6.81
C ILE A 105 -0.63 11.32 -5.72
N ARG A 106 -1.98 11.32 -5.77
CA ARG A 106 -2.80 10.67 -4.73
C ARG A 106 -2.47 9.19 -4.55
N SER A 107 -2.41 8.43 -5.64
CA SER A 107 -2.09 7.00 -5.58
C SER A 107 -0.75 6.76 -4.88
N THR A 108 0.31 7.47 -5.28
CA THR A 108 1.63 7.35 -4.64
C THR A 108 1.62 7.72 -3.17
N PHE A 109 0.88 8.77 -2.79
CA PHE A 109 0.74 9.15 -1.39
C PHE A 109 0.01 8.07 -0.58
N ASP A 110 -1.08 7.54 -1.10
CA ASP A 110 -1.88 6.49 -0.46
C ASP A 110 -1.07 5.20 -0.31
N ASP A 111 -0.34 4.80 -1.36
CA ASP A 111 0.60 3.67 -1.36
C ASP A 111 1.68 3.85 -0.28
N CYS A 112 2.34 5.01 -0.24
CA CYS A 112 3.35 5.33 0.76
C CYS A 112 2.78 5.28 2.19
N LYS A 113 1.58 5.83 2.39
CA LYS A 113 0.91 5.86 3.69
C LYS A 113 0.51 4.46 4.16
N ALA A 114 -0.04 3.63 3.26
CA ALA A 114 -0.44 2.26 3.55
C ALA A 114 0.78 1.43 3.99
N VAL A 115 1.86 1.45 3.19
CA VAL A 115 3.08 0.71 3.50
C VAL A 115 3.71 1.19 4.81
N ARG A 116 3.81 2.51 5.06
CA ARG A 116 4.31 3.01 6.36
C ARG A 116 3.48 2.50 7.53
N THR A 117 2.16 2.45 7.38
CA THR A 117 1.26 1.97 8.44
C THR A 117 1.48 0.48 8.71
N ILE A 118 1.59 -0.33 7.66
CA ILE A 118 1.89 -1.77 7.75
C ILE A 118 3.22 -1.98 8.49
N LEU A 119 4.30 -1.33 8.04
CA LEU A 119 5.63 -1.54 8.62
C LEU A 119 5.70 -1.11 10.10
N ARG A 120 5.07 0.03 10.45
CA ARG A 120 5.00 0.51 11.84
C ARG A 120 4.25 -0.43 12.78
N SER A 121 3.35 -1.27 12.26
CA SER A 121 2.62 -2.25 13.08
C SER A 121 3.52 -3.33 13.69
N PHE A 122 4.66 -3.63 13.05
CA PHE A 122 5.61 -4.66 13.51
C PHE A 122 6.49 -4.22 14.69
N ARG A 123 6.48 -2.93 15.05
CA ARG A 123 7.24 -2.39 16.20
C ARG A 123 8.75 -2.67 16.16
N VAL A 124 9.31 -2.74 14.97
CA VAL A 124 10.76 -2.83 14.74
C VAL A 124 11.35 -1.46 14.39
N SER A 125 12.66 -1.33 14.44
CA SER A 125 13.39 -0.14 14.01
C SER A 125 13.17 0.12 12.52
N ILE A 126 12.62 1.30 12.19
CA ILE A 126 12.38 1.76 10.83
C ILE A 126 13.15 3.06 10.59
N ASP A 127 13.92 3.08 9.51
CA ASP A 127 14.57 4.24 8.90
C ASP A 127 13.67 4.76 7.77
N GLU A 128 12.96 5.86 8.06
CA GLU A 128 12.00 6.46 7.14
C GLU A 128 12.69 7.57 6.34
N ARG A 129 12.90 7.33 5.05
CA ARG A 129 13.59 8.25 4.12
C ARG A 129 12.58 8.93 3.24
N ASP A 130 12.22 10.15 3.61
CA ASP A 130 11.32 10.97 2.79
C ASP A 130 12.11 11.64 1.68
N VAL A 131 11.91 11.16 0.46
CA VAL A 131 12.62 11.65 -0.73
C VAL A 131 12.28 13.10 -1.09
N SER A 132 11.23 13.66 -0.51
CA SER A 132 10.88 15.07 -0.69
C SER A 132 11.58 16.00 0.30
N MET A 133 12.17 15.45 1.36
CA MET A 133 12.88 16.22 2.39
C MET A 133 14.38 16.35 2.11
N ASP A 134 14.95 15.40 1.36
CA ASP A 134 16.37 15.30 1.03
C ASP A 134 16.52 14.65 -0.35
N ALA A 135 16.97 15.43 -1.34
CA ALA A 135 17.20 14.98 -2.71
C ALA A 135 18.23 13.84 -2.79
N GLY A 136 19.17 13.79 -1.84
CA GLY A 136 20.17 12.74 -1.73
C GLY A 136 19.56 11.35 -1.56
N PHE A 137 18.36 11.23 -0.98
CA PHE A 137 17.66 9.95 -0.88
C PHE A 137 17.20 9.40 -2.23
N MET A 138 16.79 10.25 -3.18
CA MET A 138 16.46 9.78 -4.53
C MET A 138 17.70 9.32 -5.27
N GLU A 139 18.81 10.04 -5.13
CA GLU A 139 20.09 9.69 -5.76
C GLU A 139 20.63 8.36 -5.20
N GLU A 140 20.59 8.22 -3.88
CA GLU A 140 20.90 6.98 -3.17
C GLU A 140 20.03 5.82 -3.68
N LEU A 141 18.71 5.99 -3.74
CA LEU A 141 17.78 4.95 -4.20
C LEU A 141 18.04 4.56 -5.67
N ARG A 142 18.30 5.52 -6.55
CA ARG A 142 18.65 5.24 -7.95
C ARG A 142 19.96 4.45 -8.06
N THR A 143 20.94 4.81 -7.24
CA THR A 143 22.26 4.15 -7.20
C THR A 143 22.11 2.70 -6.73
N ILE A 144 21.37 2.48 -5.65
CA ILE A 144 21.06 1.17 -5.09
C ILE A 144 20.35 0.26 -6.12
N LEU A 145 19.39 0.80 -6.87
CA LEU A 145 18.63 0.04 -7.86
C LEU A 145 19.33 -0.05 -9.23
N GLY A 146 20.49 0.60 -9.43
CA GLY A 146 21.18 0.64 -10.73
C GLY A 146 20.37 1.32 -11.83
N VAL A 147 19.46 2.23 -11.46
CA VAL A 147 18.50 2.84 -12.39
C VAL A 147 19.06 4.14 -12.95
N ARG A 148 19.00 4.29 -14.28
CA ARG A 148 19.40 5.52 -14.98
C ARG A 148 18.53 6.69 -14.53
N GLU A 149 19.12 7.89 -14.46
CA GLU A 149 18.49 9.11 -13.94
C GLU A 149 17.13 9.44 -14.59
N LYS A 150 16.96 9.13 -15.89
CA LYS A 150 15.74 9.40 -16.66
C LYS A 150 14.59 8.43 -16.40
N THR A 151 14.85 7.30 -15.73
CA THR A 151 13.82 6.29 -15.49
C THR A 151 12.96 6.70 -14.31
N LYS A 152 11.65 6.67 -14.51
CA LYS A 152 10.68 6.95 -13.45
C LYS A 152 10.68 5.82 -12.42
N LEU A 153 11.06 6.14 -11.18
CA LEU A 153 10.90 5.24 -10.04
C LEU A 153 9.51 5.43 -9.43
N SER A 154 8.80 4.33 -9.17
CA SER A 154 7.65 4.35 -8.27
C SER A 154 8.09 4.27 -6.81
N LEU A 155 7.29 4.88 -5.94
CA LEU A 155 7.41 4.85 -4.50
C LEU A 155 6.14 4.22 -3.91
N PRO A 156 6.23 3.61 -2.72
CA PRO A 156 7.41 3.46 -1.87
C PRO A 156 8.39 2.38 -2.37
N ARG A 157 9.62 2.37 -1.83
CA ARG A 157 10.60 1.27 -1.98
C ARG A 157 11.09 0.81 -0.62
N VAL A 158 11.01 -0.49 -0.36
CA VAL A 158 11.25 -1.07 0.97
C VAL A 158 12.41 -2.05 0.94
N PHE A 159 13.28 -1.89 1.94
CA PHE A 159 14.40 -2.77 2.22
C PHE A 159 14.28 -3.28 3.66
N ILE A 160 14.52 -4.57 3.88
CA ILE A 160 14.42 -5.22 5.19
C ILE A 160 15.71 -6.00 5.43
N GLY A 161 16.40 -5.67 6.52
CA GLY A 161 17.67 -6.32 6.86
C GLY A 161 18.71 -6.16 5.75
N GLY A 162 18.78 -4.96 5.17
CA GLY A 162 19.63 -4.62 4.04
C GLY A 162 19.16 -5.13 2.68
N ARG A 163 18.19 -6.05 2.56
CA ARG A 163 17.74 -6.62 1.28
C ARG A 163 16.56 -5.86 0.68
N TYR A 164 16.54 -5.68 -0.64
CA TYR A 164 15.38 -5.14 -1.34
C TYR A 164 14.20 -6.13 -1.30
N ILE A 165 13.01 -5.66 -0.91
CA ILE A 165 11.80 -6.48 -0.81
C ILE A 165 10.79 -6.13 -1.89
N GLY A 166 10.57 -4.84 -2.16
CA GLY A 166 9.58 -4.43 -3.17
C GLY A 166 9.04 -3.02 -3.01
N GLY A 167 7.98 -2.74 -3.76
CA GLY A 167 7.18 -1.53 -3.69
C GLY A 167 5.88 -1.74 -2.89
N ALA A 168 4.84 -0.99 -3.22
CA ALA A 168 3.58 -1.03 -2.47
C ALA A 168 2.83 -2.36 -2.60
N ASP A 169 2.68 -2.87 -3.82
CA ASP A 169 1.90 -4.07 -4.08
C ASP A 169 2.59 -5.29 -3.46
N GLU A 170 3.89 -5.44 -3.63
CA GLU A 170 4.63 -6.58 -3.06
C GLU A 170 4.57 -6.59 -1.53
N ILE A 171 4.67 -5.42 -0.88
CA ILE A 171 4.58 -5.34 0.59
C ILE A 171 3.15 -5.61 1.08
N ARG A 172 2.12 -5.17 0.35
CA ARG A 172 0.72 -5.48 0.68
C ARG A 172 0.45 -6.97 0.55
N GLU A 173 0.86 -7.59 -0.55
CA GLU A 173 0.69 -9.02 -0.77
C GLU A 173 1.39 -9.85 0.31
N LEU A 174 2.65 -9.52 0.63
CA LEU A 174 3.38 -10.19 1.72
C LEU A 174 2.72 -9.99 3.09
N HIS A 175 2.13 -8.83 3.34
CA HIS A 175 1.42 -8.54 4.59
C HIS A 175 0.12 -9.34 4.69
N GLU A 176 -0.69 -9.33 3.62
CA GLU A 176 -1.97 -10.05 3.52
C GLU A 176 -1.77 -11.57 3.60
N ALA A 177 -0.69 -12.09 3.00
CA ALA A 177 -0.31 -13.50 3.10
C ALA A 177 0.35 -13.88 4.44
N GLY A 178 0.65 -12.92 5.31
CA GLY A 178 1.33 -13.14 6.60
C GLY A 178 2.81 -13.48 6.49
N GLU A 179 3.40 -13.41 5.30
CA GLU A 179 4.79 -13.76 5.05
C GLU A 179 5.76 -12.63 5.42
N LEU A 180 5.29 -11.38 5.40
CA LEU A 180 6.10 -10.21 5.75
C LEU A 180 6.74 -10.34 7.14
N LYS A 181 6.06 -11.01 8.08
CA LYS A 181 6.58 -11.27 9.42
C LYS A 181 7.91 -12.00 9.40
N LYS A 182 8.09 -12.99 8.51
CA LYS A 182 9.32 -13.78 8.38
C LYS A 182 10.53 -12.93 8.01
N TYR A 183 10.31 -11.84 7.25
CA TYR A 183 11.38 -10.91 6.88
C TYR A 183 11.77 -9.98 8.02
N VAL A 184 10.80 -9.66 8.88
CA VAL A 184 10.97 -8.73 10.01
C VAL A 184 11.48 -9.43 11.27
N GLU A 185 11.37 -10.75 11.34
CA GLU A 185 11.92 -11.58 12.41
C GLU A 185 13.45 -11.37 12.56
N GLY A 186 13.89 -11.07 13.78
CA GLY A 186 15.30 -10.84 14.11
C GLY A 186 15.80 -9.40 13.91
N LEU A 187 14.95 -8.48 13.46
CA LEU A 187 15.30 -7.05 13.46
C LEU A 187 15.26 -6.45 14.86
N THR A 188 15.99 -5.35 15.04
CA THR A 188 16.02 -4.63 16.31
C THR A 188 14.63 -4.06 16.62
N PRO A 189 14.09 -4.26 17.84
CA PRO A 189 12.85 -3.62 18.27
C PRO A 189 12.94 -2.09 18.18
N ALA A 190 11.81 -1.42 17.99
CA ALA A 190 11.77 0.04 18.05
C ALA A 190 12.03 0.52 19.50
N ALA A 191 12.92 1.50 19.66
CA ALA A 191 13.16 2.14 20.95
C ALA A 191 11.95 3.03 21.32
N GLY A 192 11.06 2.48 22.14
CA GLY A 192 9.95 3.21 22.77
C GLY A 192 8.69 3.39 21.92
N PHE A 193 7.60 3.73 22.63
CA PHE A 193 6.33 4.10 22.04
C PHE A 193 6.25 5.62 21.93
N GLY A 194 6.28 6.16 20.72
CA GLY A 194 6.05 7.59 20.51
C GLY A 194 6.77 8.17 19.30
N VAL A 195 6.48 9.45 19.04
CA VAL A 195 7.24 10.28 18.11
C VAL A 195 8.47 10.85 18.81
N CYS A 196 9.49 11.18 18.04
CA CYS A 196 10.72 11.79 18.57
C CYS A 196 10.39 13.16 19.18
N GLN A 197 10.81 13.43 20.43
CA GLN A 197 10.54 14.71 21.11
C GLN A 197 11.26 15.92 20.46
N VAL A 198 12.27 15.66 19.62
CA VAL A 198 13.07 16.71 18.97
C VAL A 198 12.51 17.07 17.59
N CYS A 199 12.19 16.07 16.77
CA CYS A 199 11.71 16.30 15.39
C CYS A 199 10.24 15.95 15.17
N ASP A 200 9.49 15.58 16.20
CA ASP A 200 8.08 15.18 16.15
C ASP A 200 7.77 14.09 15.09
N GLY A 201 8.75 13.21 14.85
CA GLY A 201 8.63 12.15 13.84
C GLY A 201 8.92 12.57 12.40
N HIS A 202 9.36 13.81 12.15
CA HIS A 202 9.77 14.30 10.84
C HIS A 202 11.17 13.82 10.40
N ARG A 203 11.97 13.26 11.31
CA ARG A 203 13.35 12.77 11.10
C ARG A 203 14.38 13.85 10.73
N PHE A 204 13.95 15.09 10.52
CA PHE A 204 14.78 16.24 10.20
C PHE A 204 14.49 17.40 11.16
N ILE A 205 15.48 18.25 11.37
CA ILE A 205 15.38 19.52 12.09
C ILE A 205 16.07 20.62 11.28
N LEU A 206 15.79 21.89 11.62
CA LEU A 206 16.47 23.03 11.01
C LEU A 206 17.97 22.98 11.33
N CYS A 207 18.78 23.38 10.37
CA CYS A 207 20.22 23.53 10.58
C CYS A 207 20.51 24.70 11.51
N ASP A 208 21.29 24.45 12.57
CA ASP A 208 21.67 25.49 13.53
C ASP A 208 22.62 26.54 12.94
N GLU A 209 23.49 26.16 12.00
CA GLU A 209 24.48 27.06 11.40
C GLU A 209 23.87 28.10 10.45
N CYS A 210 22.81 27.74 9.73
CA CYS A 210 22.16 28.64 8.77
C CYS A 210 20.70 28.95 9.10
N SER A 211 20.20 28.45 10.23
CA SER A 211 18.81 28.61 10.67
C SER A 211 17.79 28.21 9.59
N GLY A 212 18.10 27.16 8.82
CA GLY A 212 17.25 26.69 7.72
C GLY A 212 17.32 27.47 6.41
N SER A 213 18.10 28.55 6.33
CA SER A 213 18.20 29.36 5.11
C SER A 213 19.09 28.76 4.02
N HIS A 214 19.88 27.74 4.38
CA HIS A 214 20.95 27.17 3.57
C HIS A 214 22.00 28.22 3.12
N LYS A 215 22.05 29.37 3.80
CA LYS A 215 22.96 30.49 3.53
C LYS A 215 23.60 30.99 4.83
N CYS A 216 24.91 31.14 4.82
CA CYS A 216 25.68 31.71 5.94
C CYS A 216 26.36 32.99 5.48
N TYR A 217 26.39 34.02 6.32
CA TYR A 217 27.15 35.25 6.06
C TYR A 217 28.46 35.25 6.86
N SER A 218 29.53 35.77 6.26
CA SER A 218 30.78 36.05 6.96
C SER A 218 31.35 37.39 6.51
N GLU A 219 31.88 38.18 7.44
CA GLU A 219 32.40 39.53 7.14
C GLU A 219 33.52 39.51 6.09
N LYS A 220 34.39 38.50 6.12
CA LYS A 220 35.52 38.35 5.19
C LYS A 220 35.16 37.69 3.86
N GLY A 221 34.03 36.99 3.78
CA GLY A 221 33.70 36.10 2.66
C GLY A 221 32.32 36.31 2.05
N GLY A 222 31.54 37.28 2.55
CA GLY A 222 30.16 37.50 2.10
C GLY A 222 29.22 36.34 2.41
N PHE A 223 28.17 36.20 1.60
CA PHE A 223 27.23 35.08 1.66
C PHE A 223 27.80 33.83 1.00
N ARG A 224 27.73 32.70 1.70
CA ARG A 224 28.09 31.37 1.21
C ARG A 224 26.97 30.37 1.48
N THR A 225 26.94 29.29 0.72
CA THR A 225 26.03 28.16 0.97
C THR A 225 26.47 27.43 2.25
N CYS A 226 25.50 27.04 3.07
CA CYS A 226 25.79 26.24 4.26
C CYS A 226 26.17 24.81 3.83
N THR A 227 27.27 24.29 4.36
CA THR A 227 27.75 22.93 4.03
C THR A 227 27.37 21.88 5.08
N ALA A 228 26.73 22.31 6.18
CA ALA A 228 26.34 21.43 7.28
C ALA A 228 24.94 20.83 7.11
N CYS A 229 24.16 21.28 6.12
CA CYS A 229 22.78 20.86 5.89
C CYS A 229 22.50 20.53 4.43
N ASN A 230 21.33 19.96 4.17
CA ASN A 230 20.88 19.71 2.81
C ASN A 230 20.34 20.98 2.14
N GLU A 231 19.84 20.83 0.90
CA GLU A 231 19.34 21.92 0.06
C GLU A 231 18.20 22.73 0.68
N ASN A 232 17.48 22.12 1.61
CA ASN A 232 16.34 22.71 2.32
C ASN A 232 16.73 23.35 3.66
N GLY A 233 18.03 23.43 3.98
CA GLY A 233 18.47 23.94 5.27
C GLY A 233 18.23 22.97 6.43
N LEU A 234 18.06 21.67 6.14
CA LEU A 234 17.70 20.66 7.13
C LEU A 234 18.88 19.73 7.42
N ILE A 235 18.95 19.27 8.67
CA ILE A 235 19.85 18.21 9.11
C ILE A 235 19.04 17.02 9.62
N ARG A 236 19.60 15.81 9.51
CA ARG A 236 18.96 14.63 10.10
C ARG A 236 18.92 14.80 11.62
N CYS A 237 17.77 14.49 12.22
CA CYS A 237 17.58 14.60 13.66
C CYS A 237 18.58 13.69 14.39
N PRO A 238 19.49 14.24 15.23
CA PRO A 238 20.50 13.46 15.93
C PRO A 238 19.87 12.40 16.84
N SER A 239 18.74 12.72 17.48
CA SER A 239 17.98 11.78 18.32
C SER A 239 17.29 10.66 17.54
N CYS A 240 17.13 10.77 16.21
CA CYS A 240 16.63 9.69 15.38
C CYS A 240 17.74 8.86 14.75
N TYR A 241 18.90 9.47 14.51
CA TYR A 241 20.01 8.84 13.80
C TYR A 241 21.02 8.18 14.74
N TYR A 242 21.32 8.81 15.87
CA TYR A 242 22.29 8.34 16.87
C TYR A 242 21.65 7.81 18.14
N ALA A 243 20.31 7.81 18.27
CA ALA A 243 19.67 7.22 19.44
C ALA A 243 20.18 5.78 19.60
N PRO A 244 20.92 5.48 20.69
CA PRO A 244 21.29 4.13 21.00
C PRO A 244 19.99 3.39 21.29
N PHE A 245 19.88 2.23 20.66
CA PHE A 245 18.79 1.26 20.81
C PHE A 245 18.50 0.95 22.27
#